data_AF-A0A1W1UZ60-F1
#
_entry.id   AF-A0A1W1UZ60-F1
#
_cell.length_a   1.000
_cell.length_b   1.000
_cell.length_c   1.000
_cell.angle_alpha   90.00
_cell.angle_beta   90.00
_cell.angle_gamma   90.00
#
_symmetry.space_group_name_H-M   'P 1'
#
loop_
_entity.id
_entity.type
_entity.pdbx_description
1 polymer ?
#
loop_
_entity_poly.entity_id
_entity_poly.type
_entity_poly.pdbx_seq_one_letter_code
_entity_poly.pdbx_strand_id
1 'polypeptide(L)' 'MILYLGVTTDEFELPLCVSDTAAELARMYGMTPNAVYCNIYNNQDGTRNGIKFLRIEVEDETHEKENP' A
#
# COMPACT_ATOMS: atom_id res chain seq x y z
N MET A 1 2.23 1.47 -12.99
CA MET A 1 3.09 1.82 -11.82
C MET A 1 2.94 0.84 -10.63
N ILE A 2 3.75 0.96 -9.57
CA ILE A 2 3.58 0.18 -8.31
C ILE A 2 3.09 1.13 -7.21
N LEU A 3 2.05 0.72 -6.50
CA LEU A 3 1.54 1.40 -5.32
C LEU A 3 1.74 0.54 -4.07
N TYR A 4 2.10 1.19 -2.98
CA TYR A 4 2.13 0.61 -1.64
C TYR A 4 0.98 1.19 -0.84
N LEU A 5 0.15 0.33 -0.27
CA LEU A 5 -1.00 0.73 0.52
C LEU A 5 -0.88 0.21 1.94
N GLY A 6 -1.28 1.06 2.88
CA GLY A 6 -1.66 0.66 4.22
C GLY A 6 -3.17 0.58 4.29
N VAL A 7 -3.72 -0.56 4.72
CA VAL A 7 -5.16 -0.80 4.78
C VAL A 7 -5.61 -1.24 6.16
N THR A 8 -6.90 -1.11 6.46
CA THR A 8 -7.49 -1.67 7.68
C THR A 8 -7.35 -3.18 7.71
N THR A 9 -7.41 -3.76 8.92
CA THR A 9 -7.26 -5.22 9.12
C THR A 9 -8.60 -5.96 9.11
N ASP A 10 -9.71 -5.25 8.89
CA ASP A 10 -11.03 -5.84 8.73
C ASP A 10 -11.23 -6.38 7.31
N GLU A 11 -12.36 -7.07 7.08
CA GLU A 11 -12.67 -7.72 5.80
C GLU A 11 -12.77 -6.77 4.61
N PHE A 12 -12.93 -5.47 4.84
CA PHE A 12 -13.07 -4.47 3.78
C PHE A 12 -11.74 -3.87 3.33
N GLU A 13 -10.66 -4.08 4.10
CA GLU A 13 -9.30 -3.62 3.78
C GLU A 13 -9.26 -2.18 3.25
N LEU A 14 -9.90 -1.25 3.97
CA LEU A 14 -10.05 0.12 3.54
C LEU A 14 -8.71 0.86 3.54
N PRO A 15 -8.42 1.69 2.51
CA PRO A 15 -7.15 2.40 2.40
C PRO A 15 -7.00 3.47 3.49
N LEU A 16 -5.93 3.36 4.27
CA LEU A 16 -5.50 4.34 5.28
C LEU A 16 -4.42 5.27 4.74
N CYS A 17 -3.49 4.74 3.96
CA CYS A 17 -2.41 5.51 3.32
C CYS A 17 -1.94 4.85 2.02
N VAL A 18 -1.43 5.67 1.10
CA VAL A 18 -0.93 5.24 -0.21
C VAL A 18 0.37 5.97 -0.54
N SER A 19 1.30 5.28 -1.18
CA SER A 19 2.60 5.82 -1.57
C SER A 19 3.21 5.01 -2.72
N ASP A 20 4.03 5.65 -3.55
CA ASP A 20 4.80 4.99 -4.60
C ASP A 20 5.99 4.19 -4.04
N THR A 21 6.36 4.44 -2.78
CA THR A 21 7.47 3.77 -2.11
C THR A 21 7.10 3.24 -0.72
N ALA A 22 7.62 2.07 -0.37
CA ALA A 22 7.48 1.51 0.98
C ALA A 22 8.14 2.39 2.05
N ALA A 23 9.19 3.14 1.70
CA ALA A 23 9.89 4.01 2.63
C ALA A 23 9.01 5.18 3.09
N GLU A 24 8.29 5.80 2.16
CA GLU A 24 7.35 6.86 2.49
C GLU A 24 6.11 6.34 3.22
N LEU A 25 5.60 5.16 2.83
CA LEU A 25 4.54 4.48 3.57
C LEU A 25 4.94 4.22 5.04
N ALA A 26 6.16 3.73 5.25
CA ALA A 26 6.71 3.48 6.57
C ALA A 26 6.83 4.77 7.40
N ARG A 27 7.25 5.89 6.79
CA ARG A 27 7.28 7.19 7.46
C ARG A 27 5.91 7.66 7.90
N MET A 28 4.88 7.52 7.05
CA MET A 28 3.50 7.91 7.39
C MET A 28 2.95 7.15 8.60
N TYR A 29 3.33 5.88 8.75
CA TYR A 29 2.82 5.02 9.82
C TYR A 29 3.78 4.86 11.01
N GLY A 30 4.95 5.51 11.00
CA GLY A 30 5.93 5.41 12.09
C GLY A 30 6.65 4.06 12.17
N MET A 31 6.86 3.38 11.04
CA MET A 31 7.54 2.09 10.95
C MET A 31 8.87 2.18 10.19
N THR A 32 9.66 1.10 10.21
CA THR A 32 10.83 0.99 9.35
C THR A 32 10.44 0.46 7.97
N PRO A 33 11.12 0.86 6.88
CA PRO A 33 10.86 0.30 5.55
C PRO A 33 11.00 -1.22 5.52
N ASN A 34 11.98 -1.78 6.26
CA ASN A 34 12.17 -3.23 6.36
C ASN A 34 10.97 -3.93 7.00
N ALA A 35 10.36 -3.35 8.05
CA ALA A 35 9.16 -3.92 8.65
C ALA A 35 8.01 -3.97 7.63
N VAL A 36 7.81 -2.92 6.83
CA VAL A 36 6.79 -2.91 5.76
C VAL A 36 7.06 -4.03 4.75
N TYR A 37 8.30 -4.15 4.24
CA TYR A 37 8.67 -5.22 3.31
C TYR A 37 8.45 -6.62 3.90
N CYS A 38 8.84 -6.85 5.15
CA CYS A 38 8.61 -8.12 5.82
C CYS A 38 7.12 -8.43 6.00
N ASN A 39 6.28 -7.43 6.29
CA ASN A 39 4.83 -7.65 6.41
C ASN A 39 4.23 -8.03 5.05
N ILE A 40 4.61 -7.34 3.98
CA ILE A 40 4.16 -7.64 2.62
C ILE A 40 4.64 -9.03 2.20
N TYR A 41 5.93 -9.33 2.35
CA TYR A 41 6.53 -10.60 1.93
C TYR A 41 5.95 -11.81 2.66
N ASN A 42 5.74 -11.69 3.97
CA ASN A 42 5.16 -12.77 4.79
C ASN A 42 3.62 -12.75 4.80
N ASN A 43 2.98 -11.93 3.97
CA ASN A 43 1.54 -11.76 3.88
C ASN A 43 0.86 -11.64 5.26
N GLN A 44 1.41 -10.76 6.11
CA GLN A 44 0.90 -10.56 7.47
C GLN A 44 -0.49 -9.93 7.41
N ASP A 45 -1.38 -10.40 8.28
CA ASP A 45 -2.77 -9.91 8.40
C ASP A 45 -2.87 -8.49 8.98
N GLY A 46 -1.78 -8.00 9.59
CA GLY A 46 -1.72 -6.66 10.16
C GLY A 46 -2.35 -6.50 11.54
N THR A 47 -2.97 -7.56 12.09
CA THR A 47 -3.75 -7.52 13.34
C THR A 47 -2.94 -7.00 14.52
N ARG A 48 -1.63 -7.32 14.58
CA ARG A 48 -0.74 -6.86 15.64
C ARG A 48 -0.43 -5.35 15.58
N ASN A 49 -0.39 -4.77 14.38
CA ASN A 49 0.02 -3.38 14.15
C ASN A 49 -1.18 -2.46 13.85
N GLY A 50 -2.38 -3.01 13.74
CA GLY A 50 -3.60 -2.29 13.34
C GLY A 50 -3.62 -1.87 11.87
N ILE A 51 -2.72 -2.40 11.05
CA ILE A 51 -2.58 -2.07 9.63
C ILE A 51 -2.05 -3.28 8.85
N LYS A 52 -2.64 -3.54 7.70
CA LYS A 52 -2.13 -4.49 6.72
C LYS A 52 -1.44 -3.72 5.58
N PHE A 53 -0.35 -4.26 5.06
CA PHE A 53 0.40 -3.62 3.97
C PHE A 53 0.25 -4.40 2.67
N LEU A 54 -0.07 -3.68 1.60
CA LEU A 54 -0.25 -4.23 0.26
C LEU A 54 0.74 -3.60 -0.72
N ARG A 55 1.21 -4.39 -1.68
CA ARG A 55 1.96 -3.93 -2.86
C ARG A 55 1.13 -4.27 -4.09
N ILE A 56 0.61 -3.24 -4.76
CA ILE A 56 -0.28 -3.37 -5.91
C ILE A 56 0.46 -2.91 -7.15
N GLU A 57 0.40 -3.71 -8.21
CA GLU A 57 0.81 -3.30 -9.54
C GLU A 57 -0.43 -2.77 -10.25
N VAL A 58 -0.36 -1.53 -10.74
CA VAL A 58 -1.45 -0.86 -11.45
C VAL A 58 -0.99 -0.52 -12.87
N GLU A 59 -1.91 -0.58 -13.82
CA GLU A 59 -1.66 -0.16 -15.20
C GLU A 59 -1.96 1.33 -15.34
N ASP A 60 -1.13 2.06 -16.07
CA ASP A 60 -1.32 3.50 -16.27
C ASP A 60 -2.38 3.70 -17.38
N GLU A 61 -3.65 3.86 -17.01
CA GLU A 61 -4.71 4.22 -17.96
C GLU A 61 -4.61 5.71 -18.34
N THR A 62 -3.74 6.04 -19.29
CA THR A 62 -3.77 7.35 -19.97
C THR A 62 -4.85 7.35 -21.06
N HIS A 63 -6.11 7.42 -20.66
CA HIS A 63 -7.21 7.68 -21.58
C HIS A 63 -7.58 9.17 -21.61
N GLU A 64 -6.72 9.98 -22.22
CA GLU A 64 -7.13 11.20 -22.91
C GLU A 64 -7.07 10.93 -24.41
N LYS A 65 -8.18 10.48 -24.98
CA LYS A 65 -8.49 10.84 -26.37
C LYS A 65 -9.66 11.83 -26.32
N GLU A 66 -9.34 13.09 -26.04
CA GLU A 66 -10.12 14.17 -26.65
C GLU A 66 -9.88 14.09 -28.16
N ASN A 67 -10.84 13.55 -28.89
CA ASN A 67 -10.87 13.68 -30.34
C ASN A 67 -11.91 14.78 -30.68
N PRO A 68 -11.51 15.87 -31.37
CA PRO A 68 -12.43 16.90 -31.84
C PRO A 68 -13.39 16.39 -32.91
#